data_AF-T0JGG2-F1
#
_entry.id   AF-T0JGG2-F1
#
_cell.length_a   1.000
_cell.length_b   1.000
_cell.length_c   1.000
_cell.angle_alpha   90.00
_cell.angle_beta   90.00
_cell.angle_gamma   90.00
#
_symmetry.space_group_name_H-M   'P 1'
#
loop_
_entity.id
_entity.type
_entity.pdbx_description
1 polymer ?
#
loop_
_entity_poly.entity_id
_entity_poly.type
_entity_poly.pdbx_seq_one_letter_code
_entity_poly.pdbx_strand_id
1 'polypeptide(L)' 'MLKNPKVEISGMVGDKWIRLVGEVAVDPRPEAREAMFETNPSLRNMYKCDDGLCEVLYFTQATAAIYSFTADPLEITF' A
#
# COMPACT_ATOMS: atom_id res chain seq x y z
N MET A 1 -0.01 -1.59 12.56
CA MET A 1 -1.22 -1.06 11.87
C MET A 1 -2.51 -1.53 12.53
N LEU A 2 -2.61 -2.73 13.12
CA LEU A 2 -3.84 -3.19 13.79
C LEU A 2 -4.34 -2.30 14.95
N LYS A 3 -3.44 -1.75 15.77
CA LYS A 3 -3.81 -0.88 16.91
C LYS A 3 -4.18 0.55 16.50
N ASN A 4 -3.60 1.03 15.40
CA ASN A 4 -3.88 2.34 14.82
C ASN A 4 -3.78 2.19 13.30
N PRO A 5 -4.93 2.23 12.59
CA PRO A 5 -4.98 1.96 11.16
C PRO A 5 -4.48 3.14 10.32
N LYS A 6 -4.31 4.32 10.93
CA LYS A 6 -3.87 5.54 10.24
C LYS A 6 -2.41 5.41 9.81
N VAL A 7 -2.16 5.56 8.52
CA VAL A 7 -0.83 5.49 7.91
C VAL A 7 -0.62 6.61 6.91
N GLU A 8 0.64 6.93 6.67
CA GLU A 8 1.07 7.77 5.57
C GLU A 8 2.23 7.08 4.83
N ILE A 9 2.18 7.07 3.50
CA ILE A 9 3.26 6.60 2.63
C ILE A 9 3.78 7.79 1.82
N SER A 10 5.09 7.92 1.74
CA SER A 10 5.75 8.91 0.88
C SER A 10 6.81 8.25 0.01
N GLY A 11 6.91 8.70 -1.24
CA GLY A 11 7.89 8.21 -2.20
C GLY A 11 8.15 9.25 -3.28
N MET A 12 9.38 9.28 -3.80
CA MET A 12 9.81 10.25 -4.81
C MET A 12 10.34 9.52 -6.05
N VAL A 13 10.00 10.03 -7.23
CA VAL A 13 10.53 9.61 -8.51
C VAL A 13 10.78 10.84 -9.39
N GLY A 14 12.02 10.99 -9.88
CA GLY A 14 12.41 12.19 -10.63
C GLY A 14 12.22 13.45 -9.79
N ASP A 15 11.43 14.41 -10.28
CA ASP A 15 11.12 15.69 -9.63
C ASP A 15 9.80 15.69 -8.84
N LYS A 16 9.12 14.54 -8.75
CA LYS A 16 7.79 14.42 -8.15
C LYS A 16 7.81 13.49 -6.94
N TRP A 17 6.98 13.81 -5.95
CA TRP A 17 6.76 12.93 -4.81
C TRP A 17 5.28 12.82 -4.47
N ILE A 18 4.90 11.69 -3.90
CA ILE A 18 3.55 11.42 -3.40
C ILE A 18 3.54 11.45 -1.88
N ARG A 19 2.45 11.97 -1.30
CA ARG A 19 2.04 11.68 0.07
C ARG A 19 0.66 11.05 0.02
N LEU A 20 0.57 9.79 0.44
CA LEU A 20 -0.67 9.03 0.51
C LEU A 20 -1.04 8.85 1.98
N VAL A 21 -2.11 9.50 2.41
CA VAL A 21 -2.61 9.46 3.78
C VAL A 21 -3.91 8.66 3.79
N GLY A 22 -4.06 7.73 4.73
CA GLY A 22 -5.26 6.93 4.81
C GLY A 22 -5.32 6.01 6.00
N GLU A 23 -6.30 5.11 5.97
CA GLU A 23 -6.44 4.02 6.93
C GLU A 23 -6.31 2.69 6.21
N VAL A 24 -5.70 1.70 6.87
CA VAL A 24 -5.53 0.35 6.31
C VAL A 24 -6.18 -0.72 7.17
N ALA A 25 -6.66 -1.78 6.52
CA ALA A 25 -7.15 -2.99 7.15
C ALA A 25 -6.47 -4.23 6.57
N VAL A 26 -6.42 -5.30 7.35
CA VAL A 26 -5.96 -6.63 6.88
C VAL A 26 -7.04 -7.21 5.98
N ASP A 27 -6.64 -7.78 4.85
CA ASP A 27 -7.49 -8.65 4.05
C ASP A 27 -7.26 -10.12 4.48
N PRO A 28 -8.19 -10.74 5.22
CA PRO A 28 -7.99 -12.08 5.75
C PRO A 28 -8.06 -13.16 4.66
N ARG A 29 -8.60 -12.82 3.48
CA ARG A 29 -8.89 -13.77 2.39
C ARG A 29 -7.60 -14.37 1.83
N PRO A 30 -7.48 -15.71 1.77
CA PRO A 30 -6.34 -16.36 1.12
C PRO A 30 -6.12 -15.92 -0.33
N GLU A 31 -7.20 -15.61 -1.05
CA GLU A 31 -7.16 -15.13 -2.43
C GLU A 31 -6.40 -13.81 -2.57
N ALA A 32 -6.44 -12.93 -1.55
CA ALA A 32 -5.69 -11.69 -1.55
C ALA A 32 -4.18 -11.93 -1.42
N ARG A 33 -3.78 -12.94 -0.63
CA ARG A 33 -2.38 -13.37 -0.51
C ARG A 33 -1.89 -14.04 -1.79
N GLU A 34 -2.68 -14.93 -2.39
CA GLU A 34 -2.34 -15.53 -3.69
C GLU A 34 -2.14 -14.47 -4.77
N ALA A 35 -3.07 -13.51 -4.89
CA ALA A 35 -2.97 -12.41 -5.87
C ALA A 35 -1.69 -11.56 -5.66
N MET A 36 -1.32 -11.31 -4.40
CA MET A 36 -0.08 -10.60 -4.06
C MET A 36 1.17 -11.37 -4.52
N PHE A 37 1.19 -12.70 -4.36
CA PHE A 37 2.29 -13.55 -4.78
C PHE A 37 2.34 -13.78 -6.29
N GLU A 38 1.20 -13.81 -6.97
CA GLU A 38 1.16 -13.85 -8.44
C GLU A 38 1.74 -12.56 -9.04
N THR A 39 1.39 -11.41 -8.45
CA THR A 39 1.90 -10.09 -8.89
C THR A 39 3.37 -9.89 -8.50
N ASN A 40 3.81 -10.48 -7.38
CA ASN A 40 5.16 -10.34 -6.85
C ASN A 40 5.79 -11.72 -6.57
N PRO A 41 6.20 -12.48 -7.61
CA PRO A 41 6.66 -13.87 -7.45
C PRO A 41 7.84 -14.06 -6.49
N SER A 42 8.68 -13.03 -6.33
CA SER A 42 9.83 -13.05 -5.42
C SER A 42 9.43 -13.26 -3.95
N LEU A 43 8.20 -12.90 -3.55
CA LEU A 43 7.70 -13.13 -2.19
C LEU A 43 7.60 -14.62 -1.84
N ARG A 44 7.38 -15.50 -2.83
CA ARG A 44 7.31 -16.96 -2.63
C ARG A 44 8.64 -17.58 -2.18
N ASN A 45 9.75 -16.86 -2.28
CA ASN A 45 11.03 -17.32 -1.77
C ASN A 45 11.09 -17.29 -0.23
N MET A 46 10.26 -16.48 0.41
CA MET A 46 10.27 -16.28 1.86
C MET A 46 8.94 -16.66 2.53
N TYR A 47 7.83 -16.56 1.80
CA TYR A 47 6.49 -16.77 2.33
C TYR A 47 5.68 -17.81 1.56
N LYS A 48 4.70 -18.41 2.25
CA LYS A 48 3.64 -19.27 1.70
C LYS A 48 2.28 -18.70 2.10
N CYS A 49 1.23 -19.11 1.40
CA CYS A 49 -0.12 -18.55 1.64
C CYS A 49 -0.72 -18.88 3.00
N ASP A 50 -0.25 -19.97 3.60
CA ASP A 50 -0.74 -20.60 4.82
C ASP A 50 0.30 -20.65 5.94
N ASP A 51 1.43 -19.95 5.79
CA ASP A 51 2.50 -19.95 6.81
C ASP A 51 2.19 -19.10 8.06
N GLY A 52 1.16 -18.25 8.00
CA GLY A 52 0.80 -17.31 9.06
C GLY A 52 1.81 -16.18 9.28
N LEU A 53 2.72 -15.96 8.32
CA LEU A 53 3.77 -14.94 8.39
C LEU A 53 3.47 -13.75 7.47
N CYS A 54 2.86 -14.00 6.31
CA CYS A 54 2.55 -12.95 5.33
C CYS A 54 1.14 -12.39 5.53
N GLU A 55 1.07 -11.07 5.73
CA GLU A 55 -0.20 -10.33 5.83
C GLU A 55 -0.34 -9.36 4.65
N VAL A 56 -1.52 -9.34 4.04
CA VAL A 56 -1.87 -8.37 2.99
C VAL A 56 -2.83 -7.35 3.59
N LEU A 57 -2.49 -6.08 3.41
CA LEU A 57 -3.30 -4.95 3.86
C LEU A 57 -3.74 -4.12 2.65
N TYR A 58 -4.87 -3.44 2.80
CA TYR A 58 -5.41 -2.53 1.80
C TYR A 58 -5.88 -1.22 2.44
N PHE A 59 -5.90 -0.14 1.67
CA PHE A 59 -6.46 1.13 2.12
C PHE A 59 -7.99 1.06 2.11
N THR A 60 -8.62 1.35 3.26
CA THR A 60 -10.08 1.46 3.38
C THR A 60 -10.59 2.85 2.98
N GLN A 61 -9.74 3.85 3.13
CA GLN A 61 -9.92 5.23 2.69
C GLN A 61 -8.54 5.83 2.46
N ALA A 62 -8.38 6.67 1.44
CA ALA A 62 -7.13 7.37 1.24
C ALA A 62 -7.27 8.67 0.44
N THR A 63 -6.39 9.61 0.73
CA THR A 63 -6.13 10.79 -0.09
C THR A 63 -4.67 10.81 -0.48
N ALA A 64 -4.41 10.91 -1.78
CA ALA A 64 -3.08 11.11 -2.34
C ALA A 64 -2.91 12.57 -2.75
N ALA A 65 -1.77 13.16 -2.38
CA ALA A 65 -1.30 14.41 -2.94
C ALA A 65 0.03 14.15 -3.66
N ILE A 66 0.10 14.49 -4.94
CA ILE A 66 1.30 14.41 -5.77
C ILE A 66 1.84 15.81 -5.97
N TYR A 67 3.08 16.02 -5.57
CA TYR A 67 3.76 17.30 -5.60
C TYR A 67 4.87 17.31 -6.66
N SER A 68 5.25 18.51 -7.09
CA SER A 68 6.42 18.79 -7.92
C SER A 68 7.03 20.12 -7.48
N PHE A 69 8.31 20.34 -7.77
CA PHE A 69 8.94 21.64 -7.58
C PHE A 69 8.44 22.71 -8.56
N THR A 70 7.81 22.31 -9.66
CA THR A 70 7.50 23.20 -10.80
C THR A 70 6.01 23.32 -11.11
N ALA A 71 5.16 22.57 -10.42
CA ALA A 71 3.71 22.54 -10.67
C ALA A 71 2.94 22.45 -9.35
N ASP A 72 1.68 22.90 -9.40
CA ASP A 72 0.78 22.80 -8.26
C ASP A 72 0.48 21.33 -7.89
N PRO A 73 0.15 21.04 -6.62
CA PRO A 73 -0.16 19.69 -6.19
C PRO A 73 -1.41 19.12 -6.87
N LEU A 74 -1.37 17.82 -7.22
CA LEU A 74 -2.53 17.06 -7.68
C LEU A 74 -3.10 16.23 -6.53
N GLU A 75 -4.36 16.46 -6.18
CA GLU A 75 -5.07 15.71 -5.15
C GLU A 75 -6.01 14.65 -5.73
N ILE A 76 -6.02 13.45 -5.14
CA ILE A 76 -6.84 12.31 -5.56
C ILE A 76 -7.41 11.65 -4.30
N THR A 77 -8.72 11.34 -4.29
CA THR A 77 -9.40 10.66 -3.17
C THR A 77 -9.98 9.32 -3.63
N PHE A 78 -9.90 8.31 -2.76
CA PHE A 78 -10.33 6.93 -3.00
C PHE A 78 -11.32 6.45 -1.94
#